data_AF-A0A951Z6B0-F1
#
_entry.id   AF-A0A951Z6B0-F1
#
_cell.length_a   1.000
_cell.length_b   1.000
_cell.length_c   1.000
_cell.angle_alpha   90.00
_cell.angle_beta   90.00
_cell.angle_gamma   90.00
#
_symmetry.space_group_name_H-M   'P 1'
#
loop_
_entity.id
_entity.type
_entity.pdbx_description
1 polymer ?
#
loop_
_entity_poly.entity_id
_entity_poly.type
_entity_poly.pdbx_seq_one_letter_code
_entity_poly.pdbx_strand_id
1 'polypeptide(L)'
;MSAPLVELSVRQRFESLDVVRGIAIFGILLANIAAFAGSELGAMLGQPYTLTGADRATDILGVVLVSGKFRTMLAILFGAGICLQFVKRWEAGSPWPGTYLRRVLFLGLLGAIHSVLFWYGDILWPYAWLALFTVLLARIGERKQRILITIGCSIAVIIGLFSLASAFLPSQEAGPKPFLGDEVKIFSEGTYLEQVGFRLTVWLMMSMFYVFWAPGALALFLIGFLLARHGVLTHPQDHPQTIKKMAVIGLGLGLPLNLVVLMFWQSGNVLGATGYVEMLAGPVLSIGYLALILGWVASGKADGLARQVAKVGRMAL
;
A
#
# COMPACT_ATOMS: atom_id res chain seq x y z
N MET A 1 -23.59 0.91 20.44
CA MET A 1 -22.64 2.00 20.17
C MET A 1 -21.26 1.52 20.57
N SER A 2 -20.21 1.72 19.77
CA SER A 2 -18.84 1.49 20.26
C SER A 2 -17.81 2.43 19.64
N ALA A 3 -17.61 3.54 20.33
CA ALA A 3 -16.30 4.08 20.69
C ALA A 3 -16.35 4.35 22.23
N PRO A 4 -15.26 4.27 23.03
CA PRO A 4 -13.84 4.09 22.65
C PRO A 4 -13.12 2.91 23.37
N LEU A 5 -11.87 2.62 22.98
CA LEU A 5 -10.75 2.38 23.91
C LEU A 5 -9.47 3.06 23.35
N VAL A 6 -9.60 4.34 23.02
CA VAL A 6 -8.48 5.28 23.04
C VAL A 6 -9.07 6.57 23.61
N GLU A 7 -8.55 7.05 24.74
CA GLU A 7 -8.72 8.45 25.14
C GLU A 7 -7.84 9.29 24.22
N LEU A 8 -8.44 9.83 23.15
CA LEU A 8 -7.75 10.76 22.28
C LEU A 8 -7.88 12.15 22.91
N SER A 9 -6.91 12.57 23.72
CA SER A 9 -6.87 13.98 24.11
C SER A 9 -6.79 14.82 22.82
N VAL A 10 -7.68 15.81 22.70
CA VAL A 10 -8.06 16.51 21.44
C VAL A 10 -6.89 17.27 20.75
N ARG A 11 -5.66 17.19 21.32
CA ARG A 11 -4.43 17.80 20.81
C ARG A 11 -3.23 16.86 20.66
N GLN A 12 -3.31 15.59 21.05
CA GLN A 12 -2.15 14.70 20.96
C GLN A 12 -1.88 14.28 19.50
N ARG A 13 -0.75 14.76 18.97
CA ARG A 13 -0.11 14.13 17.81
C ARG A 13 0.58 12.86 18.30
N PHE A 14 0.39 11.77 17.57
CA PHE A 14 1.02 10.50 17.90
C PHE A 14 2.33 10.38 17.14
N GLU A 15 3.45 10.50 17.86
CA GLU A 15 4.79 10.40 17.28
C GLU A 15 4.98 9.06 16.54
N SER A 16 4.45 7.96 17.07
CA SER A 16 4.46 6.65 16.43
C SER A 16 3.86 6.68 15.02
N LEU A 17 2.71 7.32 14.83
CA LEU A 17 2.08 7.44 13.50
C LEU A 17 2.90 8.33 12.57
N ASP A 18 3.46 9.43 13.08
CA ASP A 18 4.30 10.32 12.28
C ASP A 18 5.59 9.60 11.82
N VAL A 19 6.22 8.80 12.68
CA VAL A 19 7.40 7.99 12.32
C VAL A 19 7.06 6.96 11.27
N VAL A 20 6.01 6.16 11.47
CA VAL A 20 5.58 5.13 10.50
C VAL A 20 5.26 5.78 9.15
N ARG A 21 4.57 6.92 9.13
CA ARG A 21 4.31 7.70 7.90
C ARG A 21 5.60 8.14 7.23
N GLY A 22 6.54 8.73 7.98
CA GLY A 22 7.83 9.16 7.45
C GLY A 22 8.58 8.03 6.76
N ILE A 23 8.66 6.86 7.39
CA ILE A 23 9.30 5.66 6.81
C ILE A 23 8.53 5.17 5.58
N ALA A 24 7.19 5.17 5.63
CA ALA A 24 6.36 4.76 4.50
C ALA A 24 6.60 5.63 3.26
N ILE A 25 6.77 6.95 3.45
CA ILE A 25 7.05 7.91 2.38
C ILE A 25 8.43 7.66 1.77
N PHE A 26 9.46 7.43 2.59
CA PHE A 26 10.78 7.08 2.06
C PHE A 26 10.74 5.76 1.28
N GLY A 27 10.04 4.76 1.79
CA GLY A 27 9.94 3.48 1.12
C GLY A 27 9.13 3.52 -0.19
N ILE A 28 8.05 4.32 -0.25
CA ILE A 28 7.31 4.49 -1.52
C ILE A 28 8.11 5.31 -2.53
N LEU A 29 8.94 6.25 -2.08
CA LEU A 29 9.89 6.95 -2.95
C LEU A 29 10.86 5.95 -3.60
N LEU A 30 11.42 5.02 -2.83
CA LEU A 30 12.31 3.98 -3.38
C LEU A 30 11.60 3.11 -4.42
N ALA A 31 10.35 2.70 -4.15
CA ALA A 31 9.56 1.93 -5.11
C ALA A 31 9.32 2.71 -6.42
N ASN A 32 9.02 4.00 -6.31
CA ASN A 32 8.74 4.83 -7.47
C ASN A 32 9.99 5.20 -8.26
N ILE A 33 11.16 5.37 -7.63
CA ILE A 33 12.42 5.58 -8.36
C ILE A 33 12.65 4.44 -9.37
N ALA A 34 12.43 3.20 -8.95
CA ALA A 34 12.53 2.05 -9.84
C ALA A 34 11.47 2.09 -10.96
N ALA A 35 10.23 2.47 -10.65
CA ALA A 35 9.17 2.60 -11.65
C ALA A 35 9.47 3.68 -12.71
N PHE A 36 10.09 4.80 -12.32
CA PHE A 36 10.45 5.89 -13.24
C PHE A 36 11.80 5.70 -13.95
N ALA A 37 12.63 4.75 -13.50
CA ALA A 37 13.94 4.49 -14.12
C ALA A 37 13.83 3.78 -15.49
N GLY A 38 12.68 3.19 -15.81
CA GLY A 38 12.44 2.50 -17.07
C GLY A 38 10.97 2.53 -17.48
N SER A 39 10.60 1.68 -18.44
CA SER A 39 9.18 1.45 -18.78
C SER A 39 8.53 0.63 -17.67
N GLU A 40 7.66 1.28 -16.89
CA GLU A 40 6.89 0.63 -15.83
C GLU A 40 5.90 -0.36 -16.43
N LEU A 41 5.21 0.01 -17.52
CA LEU A 41 4.31 -0.91 -18.21
C LEU A 41 5.08 -2.11 -18.80
N GLY A 42 6.30 -1.87 -19.30
CA GLY A 42 7.22 -2.91 -19.74
C GLY A 42 7.62 -3.85 -18.62
N ALA A 43 7.97 -3.31 -17.45
CA ALA A 43 8.24 -4.12 -16.27
C ALA A 43 7.01 -4.96 -15.87
N MET A 44 5.82 -4.35 -15.79
CA MET A 44 4.57 -5.05 -15.45
C MET A 44 4.20 -6.13 -16.45
N LEU A 45 4.43 -5.89 -17.74
CA LEU A 45 4.14 -6.83 -18.81
C LEU A 45 5.27 -7.87 -19.00
N GLY A 46 6.36 -7.81 -18.24
CA GLY A 46 7.46 -8.78 -18.32
C GLY A 46 8.39 -8.59 -19.52
N GLN A 47 8.76 -7.35 -19.81
CA GLN A 47 9.99 -7.08 -20.56
C GLN A 47 11.20 -7.37 -19.67
N PRO A 48 12.08 -8.29 -20.06
CA PRO A 48 13.29 -8.55 -19.30
C PRO A 48 14.28 -7.40 -19.48
N TYR A 49 14.60 -6.69 -18.40
CA TYR A 49 15.84 -5.93 -18.34
C TYR A 49 17.00 -6.92 -18.18
N THR A 50 18.02 -6.82 -19.03
CA THR A 50 19.26 -7.59 -18.89
C THR A 50 20.17 -6.98 -17.82
N LEU A 51 19.72 -7.03 -16.56
CA LEU A 51 20.48 -6.51 -15.43
C LEU A 51 21.60 -7.48 -15.02
N THR A 52 22.80 -6.94 -14.76
CA THR A 52 23.96 -7.71 -14.29
C THR A 52 24.60 -7.02 -13.08
N GLY A 53 25.44 -7.76 -12.35
CA GLY A 53 26.21 -7.21 -11.23
C GLY A 53 25.36 -6.48 -10.17
N ALA A 54 25.74 -5.23 -9.89
CA ALA A 54 25.11 -4.39 -8.87
C ALA A 54 23.66 -4.00 -9.20
N ASP A 55 23.34 -3.81 -10.48
CA ASP A 55 21.98 -3.43 -10.90
C ASP A 55 21.00 -4.57 -10.61
N ARG A 56 21.41 -5.81 -10.89
CA ARG A 56 20.61 -7.00 -10.57
C ARG A 56 20.43 -7.19 -9.07
N ALA A 57 21.48 -6.97 -8.28
CA ALA A 57 21.38 -7.04 -6.83
C ALA A 57 20.41 -5.98 -6.28
N THR A 58 20.46 -4.76 -6.82
CA THR A 58 19.59 -3.65 -6.42
C THR A 58 18.13 -3.94 -6.76
N ASP A 59 17.84 -4.47 -7.95
CA ASP A 59 16.49 -4.86 -8.36
C ASP A 59 15.91 -5.96 -7.45
N ILE A 60 16.70 -7.01 -7.18
CA ILE A 60 16.30 -8.08 -6.25
C ILE A 60 16.00 -7.53 -4.86
N LEU A 61 16.86 -6.68 -4.31
CA LEU A 61 16.64 -6.04 -3.02
C LEU A 61 15.39 -5.15 -3.04
N GLY A 62 15.16 -4.43 -4.13
CA GLY A 62 13.95 -3.63 -4.35
C GLY A 62 12.68 -4.48 -4.31
N VAL A 63 12.64 -5.59 -5.04
CA VAL A 63 11.47 -6.49 -5.04
C VAL A 63 11.26 -7.13 -3.66
N VAL A 64 12.31 -7.67 -3.06
CA VAL A 64 12.21 -8.42 -1.79
C VAL A 64 11.91 -7.50 -0.60
N LEU A 65 12.51 -6.31 -0.53
CA LEU A 65 12.43 -5.43 0.64
C LEU A 65 11.49 -4.24 0.46
N VAL A 66 11.19 -3.81 -0.77
CA VAL A 66 10.45 -2.55 -1.01
C VAL A 66 9.09 -2.80 -1.66
N SER A 67 9.06 -3.53 -2.76
CA SER A 67 7.86 -3.70 -3.61
C SER A 67 6.66 -4.26 -2.84
N GLY A 68 5.51 -3.57 -2.89
CA GLY A 68 4.28 -3.91 -2.16
C GLY A 68 4.28 -3.62 -0.65
N LYS A 69 5.43 -3.44 0.03
CA LYS A 69 5.50 -3.32 1.49
C LYS A 69 5.05 -1.93 1.93
N PHE A 70 5.69 -0.89 1.39
CA PHE A 70 5.41 0.48 1.81
C PHE A 70 4.05 0.99 1.32
N ARG A 71 3.59 0.52 0.15
CA ARG A 71 2.21 0.74 -0.31
C ARG A 71 1.19 0.11 0.66
N THR A 72 1.45 -1.12 1.14
CA THR A 72 0.60 -1.74 2.16
C THR A 72 0.59 -0.94 3.47
N MET A 73 1.76 -0.48 3.91
CA MET A 73 1.87 0.34 5.13
C MET A 73 1.08 1.66 4.99
N LEU A 74 1.14 2.32 3.84
CA LEU A 74 0.33 3.50 3.54
C LEU A 74 -1.17 3.18 3.57
N ALA A 75 -1.60 2.04 3.04
CA ALA A 75 -3.01 1.62 3.10
C ALA A 75 -3.50 1.45 4.55
N ILE A 76 -2.70 0.78 5.39
CA ILE A 76 -2.99 0.62 6.82
C ILE A 76 -3.05 2.00 7.51
N LEU A 77 -2.08 2.88 7.24
CA LEU A 77 -2.05 4.23 7.80
C LEU A 77 -3.23 5.11 7.35
N PHE A 78 -3.72 4.92 6.13
CA PHE A 78 -4.89 5.62 5.62
C PHE A 78 -6.14 5.22 6.41
N GLY A 79 -6.34 3.91 6.59
CA GLY A 79 -7.39 3.36 7.44
C GLY A 79 -7.33 3.84 8.89
N ALA A 80 -6.11 3.90 9.46
CA ALA A 80 -5.87 4.47 10.78
C ALA A 80 -6.27 5.95 10.85
N GLY A 81 -5.94 6.74 9.83
CA GLY A 81 -6.34 8.14 9.71
C GLY A 81 -7.86 8.32 9.67
N ILE A 82 -8.59 7.45 8.98
CA ILE A 82 -10.07 7.45 8.97
C ILE A 82 -10.60 7.18 10.37
N CYS A 83 -10.03 6.21 11.10
CA CYS A 83 -10.44 5.92 12.48
C CYS A 83 -10.25 7.12 13.40
N LEU A 84 -9.09 7.79 13.36
CA LEU A 84 -8.84 8.96 14.19
C LEU A 84 -9.82 10.11 13.89
N GLN A 85 -10.16 10.34 12.62
CA GLN A 85 -11.17 11.33 12.25
C GLN A 85 -12.58 10.92 12.69
N PHE A 86 -12.89 9.62 12.63
CA PHE A 86 -14.16 9.08 13.10
C PHE A 86 -14.32 9.29 14.61
N VAL A 87 -13.33 8.89 15.41
CA VAL A 87 -13.35 9.04 16.87
C VAL A 87 -13.42 10.51 17.27
N LYS A 88 -12.59 11.37 16.67
CA LYS A 88 -12.61 12.82 16.93
C LYS A 88 -13.99 13.44 16.71
N ARG A 89 -14.69 13.06 15.63
CA ARG A 89 -16.04 13.58 15.35
C ARG A 89 -17.08 12.98 16.28
N TRP A 90 -16.94 11.71 16.64
CA TRP A 90 -17.80 11.03 17.60
C TRP A 90 -17.74 11.71 18.98
N GLU A 91 -16.54 11.97 19.50
CA GLU A 91 -16.33 12.68 20.77
C GLU A 91 -16.87 14.12 20.74
N ALA A 92 -16.73 14.79 19.60
CA ALA A 92 -17.27 16.14 19.39
C ALA A 92 -18.80 16.17 19.15
N GLY A 93 -19.51 15.04 19.22
CA GLY A 93 -20.95 14.95 18.91
C GLY A 93 -21.31 15.38 17.48
N SER A 94 -20.32 15.41 16.58
CA SER A 94 -20.48 15.91 15.22
C SER A 94 -20.96 14.83 14.25
N PRO A 95 -21.77 15.17 13.23
CA PRO A 95 -22.23 14.19 12.26
C PRO A 95 -21.05 13.60 11.48
N TRP A 96 -21.09 12.29 11.25
CA TRP A 96 -20.17 11.54 10.40
C TRP A 96 -20.83 11.19 9.06
N PRO A 97 -20.14 11.31 7.90
CA PRO A 97 -18.74 11.73 7.73
C PRO A 97 -18.50 13.25 7.74
N GLY A 98 -19.56 14.05 7.58
CA GLY A 98 -19.46 15.51 7.57
C GLY A 98 -18.43 16.03 6.56
N THR A 99 -17.55 16.95 6.98
CA THR A 99 -16.52 17.55 6.12
C THR A 99 -15.45 16.56 5.66
N TYR A 100 -15.32 15.39 6.31
CA TYR A 100 -14.36 14.37 5.89
C TYR A 100 -14.69 13.83 4.49
N LEU A 101 -15.97 13.74 4.14
CA LEU A 101 -16.40 13.31 2.81
C LEU A 101 -15.84 14.23 1.71
N ARG A 102 -15.88 15.56 1.93
CA ARG A 102 -15.33 16.54 0.98
C ARG A 102 -13.82 16.36 0.81
N ARG A 103 -13.09 16.06 1.89
CA ARG A 103 -11.65 15.77 1.84
C ARG A 103 -11.36 14.54 0.99
N VAL A 104 -12.13 13.47 1.15
CA VAL A 104 -11.95 12.23 0.36
C VAL A 104 -12.29 12.44 -1.11
N LEU A 105 -13.37 13.17 -1.41
CA LEU A 105 -13.74 13.49 -2.80
C LEU A 105 -12.69 14.38 -3.48
N PHE A 106 -12.15 15.37 -2.76
CA PHE A 106 -11.07 16.21 -3.26
C PHE A 106 -9.78 15.40 -3.50
N LEU A 107 -9.47 14.47 -2.59
CA LEU A 107 -8.34 13.55 -2.78
C LEU A 107 -8.50 12.69 -4.04
N GLY A 108 -9.71 12.17 -4.28
CA GLY A 108 -10.02 11.42 -5.50
C GLY A 108 -9.89 12.29 -6.74
N LEU A 109 -10.41 13.51 -6.72
CA LEU A 109 -10.26 14.45 -7.85
C LEU A 109 -8.78 14.75 -8.15
N LEU A 110 -7.97 15.02 -7.13
CA LEU A 110 -6.53 15.23 -7.30
C LEU A 110 -5.85 13.98 -7.85
N GLY A 111 -6.21 12.79 -7.35
CA GLY A 111 -5.72 11.52 -7.89
C GLY A 111 -6.05 11.34 -9.37
N ALA A 112 -7.29 11.60 -9.77
CA ALA A 112 -7.71 11.50 -11.18
C ALA A 112 -6.95 12.47 -12.10
N ILE A 113 -6.84 13.74 -11.68
CA ILE A 113 -6.08 14.75 -12.41
C ILE A 113 -4.61 14.31 -12.51
N HIS A 114 -4.04 13.81 -11.42
CA HIS A 114 -2.68 13.33 -11.38
C HIS A 114 -2.46 12.12 -12.32
N SER A 115 -3.37 11.14 -12.29
CA SER A 115 -3.32 9.94 -13.13
C SER A 115 -3.28 10.27 -14.62
N VAL A 116 -4.06 11.26 -15.04
CA VAL A 116 -4.20 11.63 -16.45
C VAL A 116 -3.09 12.56 -16.91
N LEU A 117 -2.71 13.55 -16.09
CA LEU A 117 -1.77 14.59 -16.50
C LEU A 117 -0.30 14.25 -16.24
N PHE A 118 -0.02 13.41 -15.24
CA PHE A 118 1.35 13.16 -14.78
C PHE A 118 1.74 11.69 -14.85
N TRP A 119 1.00 10.79 -14.17
CA TRP A 119 1.37 9.38 -14.07
C TRP A 119 0.21 8.45 -13.71
N TYR A 120 -0.05 7.46 -14.57
CA TYR A 120 -1.21 6.55 -14.47
C TYR A 120 -1.18 5.61 -13.25
N GLY A 121 -0.04 5.47 -12.56
CA GLY A 121 0.14 4.61 -11.38
C GLY A 121 -0.28 5.25 -10.04
N ASP A 122 -0.95 6.40 -10.05
CA ASP A 122 -1.34 7.13 -8.84
C ASP A 122 -2.24 6.30 -7.90
N ILE A 123 -1.92 6.35 -6.60
CA ILE A 123 -2.61 5.58 -5.58
C ILE A 123 -3.78 6.34 -4.93
N LEU A 124 -3.84 7.67 -5.06
CA LEU A 124 -4.87 8.50 -4.44
C LEU A 124 -6.24 8.24 -5.03
N TRP A 125 -6.32 8.01 -6.34
CA TRP A 125 -7.57 7.64 -7.00
C TRP A 125 -8.21 6.39 -6.38
N PRO A 126 -7.57 5.20 -6.38
CA PRO A 126 -8.16 4.02 -5.75
C PRO A 126 -8.32 4.18 -4.24
N TYR A 127 -7.42 4.88 -3.55
CA TYR A 127 -7.54 5.09 -2.09
C TYR A 127 -8.73 5.97 -1.72
N ALA A 128 -9.12 6.94 -2.54
CA ALA A 128 -10.31 7.74 -2.31
C ALA A 128 -11.56 6.85 -2.28
N TRP A 129 -11.68 5.92 -3.23
CA TRP A 129 -12.79 4.95 -3.23
C TRP A 129 -12.77 4.03 -2.01
N LEU A 130 -11.61 3.44 -1.69
CA LEU A 130 -11.45 2.62 -0.48
C LEU A 130 -11.77 3.39 0.80
N ALA A 131 -11.43 4.68 0.84
CA ALA A 131 -11.75 5.56 1.95
C ALA A 131 -13.26 5.81 2.05
N LEU A 132 -13.97 6.03 0.94
CA LEU A 132 -15.43 6.13 0.91
C LEU A 132 -16.08 4.85 1.46
N PHE A 133 -15.62 3.67 1.03
CA PHE A 133 -16.11 2.40 1.58
C PHE A 133 -15.81 2.30 3.09
N THR A 134 -14.58 2.58 3.51
CA THR A 134 -14.19 2.53 4.92
C THR A 134 -14.99 3.52 5.77
N VAL A 135 -15.34 4.70 5.23
CA VAL A 135 -16.22 5.68 5.86
C VAL A 135 -17.62 5.10 6.14
N LEU A 136 -18.18 4.37 5.19
CA LEU A 136 -19.47 3.67 5.36
C LEU A 136 -19.36 2.54 6.38
N LEU A 137 -18.24 1.82 6.36
CA LEU A 137 -17.95 0.71 7.26
C LEU A 137 -17.51 1.14 8.66
N ALA A 138 -17.19 2.42 8.89
CA ALA A 138 -16.72 2.92 10.18
C ALA A 138 -17.76 2.72 11.30
N ARG A 139 -19.05 2.75 10.96
CA ARG A 139 -20.17 2.63 11.91
C ARG A 139 -20.63 1.19 12.16
N ILE A 140 -20.16 0.22 11.36
CA ILE A 140 -20.55 -1.17 11.57
C ILE A 140 -19.77 -1.75 12.76
N GLY A 141 -20.40 -2.66 13.50
CA GLY A 141 -19.76 -3.29 14.65
C GLY A 141 -18.47 -4.02 14.29
N GLU A 142 -17.51 -4.06 15.23
CA GLU A 142 -16.19 -4.67 15.05
C GLU A 142 -16.23 -6.07 14.45
N ARG A 143 -17.18 -6.90 14.88
CA ARG A 143 -17.36 -8.26 14.36
C ARG A 143 -17.55 -8.27 12.84
N LYS A 144 -18.38 -7.36 12.31
CA LYS A 144 -18.61 -7.24 10.86
C LYS A 144 -17.36 -6.73 10.14
N GLN A 145 -16.64 -5.77 10.72
CA GLN A 145 -15.36 -5.30 10.18
C GLN A 145 -14.33 -6.43 10.10
N ARG A 146 -14.22 -7.26 11.14
CA ARG A 146 -13.34 -8.44 11.16
C ARG A 146 -13.72 -9.48 10.11
N ILE A 147 -15.02 -9.72 9.89
CA ILE A 147 -15.48 -10.61 8.81
C ILE A 147 -15.05 -10.07 7.44
N LEU A 148 -15.24 -8.78 7.19
CA LEU A 148 -14.83 -8.15 5.93
C LEU A 148 -13.31 -8.18 5.73
N ILE A 149 -12.53 -7.99 6.80
CA ILE A 149 -11.08 -8.17 6.77
C ILE A 149 -10.74 -9.60 6.36
N THR A 150 -11.36 -10.61 6.99
CA THR A 150 -11.10 -12.01 6.65
C THR A 150 -11.42 -12.28 5.19
N ILE A 151 -12.58 -11.84 4.69
CA ILE A 151 -12.97 -12.02 3.28
C ILE A 151 -11.95 -11.36 2.34
N GLY A 152 -11.60 -10.09 2.57
CA GLY A 152 -10.66 -9.37 1.72
C GLY A 152 -9.25 -9.98 1.74
N CYS A 153 -8.76 -10.38 2.92
CA CYS A 153 -7.49 -11.10 3.05
C CYS A 153 -7.53 -12.47 2.37
N SER A 154 -8.63 -13.23 2.48
CA SER A 154 -8.78 -14.52 1.80
C SER A 154 -8.75 -14.36 0.28
N ILE A 155 -9.45 -13.35 -0.26
CA ILE A 155 -9.41 -13.04 -1.70
C ILE A 155 -7.99 -12.69 -2.13
N ALA A 156 -7.29 -11.81 -1.40
CA ALA A 156 -5.91 -11.44 -1.71
C ALA A 156 -4.96 -12.64 -1.66
N VAL A 157 -5.11 -13.53 -0.66
CA VAL A 157 -4.34 -14.78 -0.56
C VAL A 157 -4.62 -15.69 -1.76
N ILE A 158 -5.88 -15.87 -2.15
CA ILE A 158 -6.26 -16.71 -3.30
C ILE A 158 -5.63 -16.15 -4.58
N ILE A 159 -5.74 -14.85 -4.82
CA ILE A 159 -5.14 -14.19 -5.99
C ILE A 159 -3.61 -14.35 -5.95
N GLY A 160 -2.98 -14.11 -4.81
CA GLY A 160 -1.53 -14.27 -4.66
C GLY A 160 -1.07 -15.71 -4.87
N LEU A 161 -1.81 -16.72 -4.38
CA LEU A 161 -1.53 -18.13 -4.63
C LEU A 161 -1.74 -18.52 -6.09
N PHE A 162 -2.76 -17.96 -6.75
CA PHE A 162 -2.97 -18.13 -8.18
C PHE A 162 -1.80 -17.52 -8.99
N SER A 163 -1.35 -16.32 -8.61
CA SER A 163 -0.14 -15.72 -9.18
C SER A 163 1.09 -16.58 -8.93
N LEU A 164 1.25 -17.19 -7.75
CA LEU A 164 2.32 -18.15 -7.46
C LEU A 164 2.25 -19.39 -8.36
N ALA A 165 1.06 -19.96 -8.54
CA ALA A 165 0.87 -21.12 -9.42
C ALA A 165 1.30 -20.80 -10.87
N SER A 166 1.10 -19.57 -11.33
CA SER A 166 1.54 -19.13 -12.65
C SER A 166 3.07 -19.15 -12.85
N ALA A 167 3.86 -19.18 -11.78
CA ALA A 167 5.32 -19.34 -11.87
C ALA A 167 5.74 -20.71 -12.45
N PHE A 168 4.89 -21.72 -12.31
CA PHE A 168 5.15 -23.10 -12.75
C PHE A 168 4.56 -23.41 -14.13
N LEU A 169 3.80 -22.48 -14.70
CA LEU A 169 3.30 -22.61 -16.05
C LEU A 169 4.40 -22.22 -17.04
N PRO A 170 4.49 -22.89 -18.21
CA PRO A 170 5.38 -22.45 -19.27
C PRO A 170 5.12 -20.97 -19.58
N SER A 171 6.19 -20.19 -19.68
CA SER A 171 6.08 -18.81 -20.14
C SER A 171 5.45 -18.84 -21.53
N GLN A 172 4.19 -18.44 -21.64
CA GLN A 172 3.63 -18.18 -22.96
C GLN A 172 4.46 -17.04 -23.55
N GLU A 173 5.03 -17.25 -24.74
CA GLU A 173 5.56 -16.14 -25.52
C GLU A 173 4.41 -15.17 -25.69
N ALA A 174 4.42 -14.11 -24.90
CA ALA A 174 3.47 -13.04 -25.07
C ALA A 174 3.73 -12.52 -26.47
N GLY A 175 2.74 -12.67 -27.35
CA GLY A 175 2.76 -12.08 -28.68
C GLY A 175 3.07 -10.58 -28.64
N PRO A 176 3.16 -9.90 -29.79
CA PRO A 176 3.50 -8.48 -29.85
C PRO A 176 2.68 -7.71 -28.81
N LYS A 177 3.35 -7.03 -27.87
CA LYS A 177 2.71 -6.20 -26.84
C LYS A 177 2.59 -4.78 -27.41
N PRO A 178 1.52 -4.46 -28.15
CA PRO A 178 1.49 -3.26 -28.99
C PRO A 178 1.59 -2.00 -28.12
N PHE A 179 0.91 -2.05 -26.97
CA PHE A 179 0.92 -1.02 -25.92
C PHE A 179 2.31 -0.61 -25.43
N LEU A 180 3.28 -1.52 -25.44
CA LEU A 180 4.62 -1.21 -24.97
C LEU A 180 5.43 -0.45 -26.03
N GLY A 181 5.32 -0.87 -27.30
CA GLY A 181 5.95 -0.15 -28.41
C GLY A 181 5.39 1.26 -28.53
N ASP A 182 4.08 1.39 -28.30
CA ASP A 182 3.40 2.69 -28.25
C ASP A 182 3.87 3.54 -27.05
N GLU A 183 4.04 2.96 -25.86
CA GLU A 183 4.55 3.69 -24.68
C GLU A 183 5.92 4.33 -24.97
N VAL A 184 6.91 3.53 -25.37
CA VAL A 184 8.27 4.03 -25.58
C VAL A 184 8.26 5.14 -26.63
N LYS A 185 7.58 4.92 -27.76
CA LYS A 185 7.49 5.88 -28.86
C LYS A 185 6.78 7.18 -28.44
N ILE A 186 5.64 7.09 -27.76
CA ILE A 186 4.85 8.27 -27.35
C ILE A 186 5.62 9.09 -26.32
N PHE A 187 6.33 8.46 -25.39
CA PHE A 187 7.09 9.17 -24.35
C PHE A 187 8.45 9.69 -24.83
N SER A 188 9.05 9.08 -25.86
CA SER A 188 10.34 9.55 -26.42
C SER A 188 10.17 10.61 -27.52
N GLU A 189 9.14 10.48 -28.37
CA GLU A 189 8.98 11.29 -29.59
C GLU A 189 7.63 12.02 -29.66
N GLY A 190 6.64 11.63 -28.86
CA GLY A 190 5.29 12.16 -28.91
C GLY A 190 5.12 13.50 -28.18
N THR A 191 4.04 14.18 -28.53
CA THR A 191 3.58 15.41 -27.87
C THR A 191 3.02 15.13 -26.48
N TYR A 192 2.97 16.16 -25.63
CA TYR A 192 2.37 16.03 -24.30
C TYR A 192 0.90 15.57 -24.35
N LEU A 193 0.12 16.02 -25.35
CA LEU A 193 -1.28 15.59 -25.49
C LEU A 193 -1.40 14.11 -25.87
N GLU A 194 -0.50 13.60 -26.70
CA GLU A 194 -0.44 12.15 -26.99
C GLU A 194 -0.09 11.35 -25.73
N GLN A 195 0.85 11.84 -24.90
CA GLN A 195 1.15 11.21 -23.61
C GLN A 195 -0.06 11.25 -22.66
N VAL A 196 -0.82 12.34 -22.61
CA VAL A 196 -2.05 12.44 -21.82
C VAL A 196 -3.09 11.43 -22.30
N GLY A 197 -3.28 11.30 -23.62
CA GLY A 197 -4.18 10.29 -24.20
C GLY A 197 -3.75 8.85 -23.86
N PHE A 198 -2.45 8.57 -23.90
CA PHE A 198 -1.90 7.29 -23.49
C PHE A 198 -2.13 7.02 -21.99
N ARG A 199 -1.78 7.97 -21.11
CA ARG A 199 -2.01 7.87 -19.66
C ARG A 199 -3.48 7.63 -19.35
N LEU A 200 -4.40 8.34 -20.01
CA LEU A 200 -5.84 8.15 -19.84
C LEU A 200 -6.26 6.71 -20.20
N THR A 201 -5.75 6.18 -21.31
CA THR A 201 -6.06 4.82 -21.76
C THR A 201 -5.56 3.78 -20.76
N VAL A 202 -4.30 3.90 -20.34
CA VAL A 202 -3.71 2.98 -19.35
C VAL A 202 -4.40 3.09 -18.00
N TRP A 203 -4.72 4.30 -17.55
CA TRP A 203 -5.44 4.52 -16.29
C TRP A 203 -6.85 3.90 -16.31
N LEU A 204 -7.59 4.03 -17.41
CA LEU A 204 -8.90 3.37 -17.56
C LEU A 204 -8.77 1.85 -17.52
N MET A 205 -7.78 1.30 -18.24
CA MET A 205 -7.49 -0.14 -18.24
C MET A 205 -7.15 -0.63 -16.82
N MET A 206 -6.22 0.03 -16.13
CA MET A 206 -5.84 -0.29 -14.75
C MET A 206 -7.03 -0.16 -13.79
N SER A 207 -7.91 0.83 -14.03
CA SER A 207 -9.11 1.03 -13.22
C SER A 207 -10.07 -0.16 -13.26
N MET A 208 -10.14 -0.89 -14.38
CA MET A 208 -10.93 -2.11 -14.48
C MET A 208 -10.37 -3.23 -13.60
N PHE A 209 -9.05 -3.30 -13.43
CA PHE A 209 -8.39 -4.31 -12.59
C PHE A 209 -8.45 -4.02 -11.10
N TYR A 210 -8.79 -2.79 -10.68
CA TYR A 210 -8.93 -2.46 -9.26
C TYR A 210 -10.00 -3.29 -8.57
N VAL A 211 -11.00 -3.85 -9.27
CA VAL A 211 -12.01 -4.73 -8.64
C VAL A 211 -11.38 -5.97 -8.01
N PHE A 212 -10.29 -6.49 -8.56
CA PHE A 212 -9.58 -7.66 -8.02
C PHE A 212 -8.67 -7.28 -6.85
N TRP A 213 -8.07 -6.09 -6.91
CA TRP A 213 -7.15 -5.58 -5.90
C TRP A 213 -7.87 -4.96 -4.67
N ALA A 214 -9.01 -4.31 -4.90
CA ALA A 214 -9.73 -3.51 -3.91
C ALA A 214 -10.18 -4.29 -2.66
N PRO A 215 -10.65 -5.55 -2.73
CA PRO A 215 -11.02 -6.30 -1.53
C PRO A 215 -9.87 -6.47 -0.54
N GLY A 216 -8.67 -6.80 -1.05
CA GLY A 216 -7.46 -6.92 -0.23
C GLY A 216 -7.04 -5.58 0.36
N ALA A 217 -7.04 -4.53 -0.46
CA ALA A 217 -6.69 -3.18 -0.02
C ALA A 217 -7.69 -2.61 1.00
N LEU A 218 -8.99 -2.88 0.84
CA LEU A 218 -10.02 -2.52 1.81
C LEU A 218 -9.81 -3.24 3.15
N ALA A 219 -9.40 -4.52 3.12
CA ALA A 219 -9.03 -5.24 4.33
C ALA A 219 -7.85 -4.57 5.05
N LEU A 220 -6.83 -4.08 4.31
CA LEU A 220 -5.73 -3.32 4.89
C LEU A 220 -6.19 -1.99 5.53
N PHE A 221 -7.09 -1.25 4.89
CA PHE A 221 -7.69 -0.05 5.48
C PHE A 221 -8.46 -0.39 6.77
N LEU A 222 -9.25 -1.46 6.77
CA LEU A 222 -9.97 -1.89 7.95
C LEU A 222 -9.04 -2.40 9.06
N ILE A 223 -7.95 -3.11 8.73
CA ILE A 223 -6.91 -3.50 9.69
C ILE A 223 -6.32 -2.24 10.34
N GLY A 224 -5.94 -1.23 9.54
CA GLY A 224 -5.46 0.05 10.04
C GLY A 224 -6.45 0.77 10.92
N PHE A 225 -7.73 0.77 10.52
CA PHE A 225 -8.82 1.33 11.30
C PHE A 225 -8.94 0.65 12.68
N LEU A 226 -8.88 -0.69 12.72
CA LEU A 226 -8.94 -1.45 13.96
C LEU A 226 -7.71 -1.25 14.85
N LEU A 227 -6.51 -1.24 14.27
CA LEU A 227 -5.27 -1.03 15.01
C LEU A 227 -5.24 0.36 15.65
N ALA A 228 -5.74 1.38 14.96
CA ALA A 228 -5.90 2.72 15.52
C ALA A 228 -6.99 2.76 16.60
N ARG A 229 -8.13 2.11 16.38
CA ARG A 229 -9.23 2.07 17.37
C ARG A 229 -8.84 1.40 18.68
N HIS A 230 -7.94 0.42 18.62
CA HIS A 230 -7.43 -0.29 19.79
C HIS A 230 -6.18 0.34 20.39
N GLY A 231 -5.73 1.50 19.88
CA GLY A 231 -4.56 2.21 20.42
C GLY A 231 -3.20 1.66 20.01
N VAL A 232 -3.13 0.57 19.24
CA VAL A 232 -1.85 -0.09 18.86
C VAL A 232 -0.92 0.86 18.09
N LEU A 233 -1.50 1.71 17.24
CA LEU A 233 -0.72 2.68 16.44
C LEU A 233 -0.44 3.98 17.19
N THR A 234 -1.22 4.34 18.21
CA THR A 234 -1.12 5.61 18.93
C THR A 234 -0.31 5.49 20.21
N HIS A 235 -0.44 4.37 20.92
CA HIS A 235 0.22 4.04 22.19
C HIS A 235 0.87 2.65 22.10
N PRO A 236 1.84 2.43 21.19
CA PRO A 236 2.42 1.11 20.97
C PRO A 236 3.03 0.47 22.22
N GLN A 237 3.49 1.27 23.18
CA GLN A 237 4.00 0.83 24.48
C GLN A 237 3.00 0.02 25.31
N ASP A 238 1.70 0.23 25.12
CA ASP A 238 0.64 -0.47 25.85
C ASP A 238 0.28 -1.81 25.19
N HIS A 239 0.83 -2.10 24.01
CA HIS A 239 0.49 -3.27 23.19
C HIS A 239 1.71 -4.15 22.80
N PRO A 240 2.66 -4.46 23.71
CA PRO A 240 3.89 -5.16 23.36
C PRO A 240 3.63 -6.58 22.82
N GLN A 241 2.59 -7.26 23.32
CA GLN A 241 2.23 -8.60 22.84
C GLN A 241 1.69 -8.59 21.42
N THR A 242 0.87 -7.58 21.07
CA THR A 242 0.33 -7.41 19.72
C THR A 242 1.46 -7.11 18.74
N ILE A 243 2.36 -6.19 19.09
CA ILE A 243 3.54 -5.86 18.30
C ILE A 243 4.43 -7.09 18.10
N LYS A 244 4.69 -7.87 19.17
CA LYS A 244 5.48 -9.10 19.07
C LYS A 244 4.83 -10.12 18.12
N LYS A 245 3.50 -10.32 18.20
CA LYS A 245 2.78 -11.21 17.28
C LYS A 245 2.88 -10.73 15.84
N MET A 246 2.71 -9.43 15.60
CA MET A 246 2.87 -8.83 14.26
C MET A 246 4.30 -9.01 13.74
N ALA A 247 5.32 -8.86 14.58
CA ALA A 247 6.71 -9.07 14.21
C ALA A 247 6.99 -10.55 13.86
N VAL A 248 6.54 -11.49 14.70
CA VAL A 248 6.74 -12.93 14.47
C VAL A 248 6.03 -13.39 13.20
N ILE A 249 4.77 -13.00 13.00
CA ILE A 249 4.00 -13.36 11.80
C ILE A 249 4.59 -12.65 10.58
N GLY A 250 4.78 -11.34 10.66
CA GLY A 250 5.17 -10.53 9.51
C GLY A 250 6.61 -10.75 9.06
N LEU A 251 7.56 -10.91 9.97
CA LEU A 251 8.95 -11.22 9.60
C LEU A 251 9.14 -12.72 9.39
N GLY A 252 8.60 -13.55 10.29
CA GLY A 252 8.79 -15.00 10.25
C GLY A 252 8.11 -15.67 9.06
N LEU A 253 6.91 -15.25 8.68
CA LEU A 253 6.25 -15.74 7.45
C LEU A 253 6.55 -14.83 6.25
N GLY A 254 6.60 -13.51 6.45
CA GLY A 254 6.75 -12.58 5.34
C GLY A 254 8.12 -12.63 4.67
N LEU A 255 9.22 -12.84 5.40
CA LEU A 255 10.55 -12.95 4.77
C LEU A 255 10.64 -14.19 3.86
N PRO A 256 10.32 -15.42 4.32
CA PRO A 256 10.29 -16.59 3.44
C PRO A 256 9.37 -16.41 2.23
N LEU A 257 8.15 -15.88 2.43
CA LEU A 257 7.23 -15.61 1.33
C LEU A 257 7.82 -14.63 0.32
N ASN A 258 8.51 -13.57 0.74
CA ASN A 258 9.11 -12.64 -0.23
C ASN A 258 10.30 -13.25 -0.98
N LEU A 259 11.04 -14.18 -0.38
CA LEU A 259 12.12 -14.88 -1.10
C LEU A 259 11.60 -15.81 -2.20
N VAL A 260 10.36 -16.29 -2.10
CA VAL A 260 9.72 -17.10 -3.16
C VAL A 260 9.59 -16.32 -4.48
N VAL A 261 9.58 -14.98 -4.44
CA VAL A 261 9.55 -14.17 -5.67
C VAL A 261 10.73 -14.48 -6.61
N LEU A 262 11.86 -14.93 -6.07
CA LEU A 262 13.03 -15.30 -6.84
C LEU A 262 12.78 -16.49 -7.79
N MET A 263 11.76 -17.31 -7.54
CA MET A 263 11.35 -18.40 -8.44
C MET A 263 10.80 -17.86 -9.76
N PHE A 264 10.12 -16.71 -9.74
CA PHE A 264 9.59 -16.09 -10.96
C PHE A 264 10.67 -15.53 -11.87
N TRP A 265 11.87 -15.28 -11.33
CA TRP A 265 13.01 -14.87 -12.13
C TRP A 265 13.43 -15.95 -13.13
N GLN A 266 13.31 -17.22 -12.74
CA GLN A 266 13.65 -18.34 -13.61
C GLN A 266 12.62 -18.55 -14.71
N SER A 267 11.34 -18.26 -14.43
CA SER A 267 10.25 -18.39 -15.41
C SER A 267 10.02 -17.14 -16.27
N GLY A 268 10.66 -16.00 -15.94
CA GLY A 268 10.44 -14.72 -16.64
C GLY A 268 9.03 -14.15 -16.45
N ASN A 269 8.21 -14.74 -15.56
CA ASN A 269 6.81 -14.35 -15.34
C ASN A 269 6.71 -13.17 -14.35
N VAL A 270 7.06 -11.97 -14.81
CA VAL A 270 7.08 -10.75 -13.98
C VAL A 270 5.69 -10.33 -13.52
N LEU A 271 4.65 -10.53 -14.35
CA LEU A 271 3.27 -10.22 -13.99
C LEU A 271 2.80 -11.09 -12.81
N GLY A 272 3.09 -12.39 -12.86
CA GLY A 272 2.84 -13.31 -11.75
C GLY A 272 3.65 -12.95 -10.50
N ALA A 273 4.91 -12.55 -10.66
CA ALA A 273 5.74 -12.09 -9.55
C ALA A 273 5.13 -10.88 -8.85
N THR A 274 4.69 -9.89 -9.64
CA THR A 274 4.06 -8.67 -9.15
C THR A 274 2.75 -8.98 -8.43
N GLY A 275 1.89 -9.79 -9.02
CA GLY A 275 0.64 -10.23 -8.38
C GLY A 275 0.87 -10.97 -7.06
N TYR A 276 1.85 -11.87 -7.02
CA TYR A 276 2.24 -12.60 -5.82
C TYR A 276 2.75 -11.67 -4.71
N VAL A 277 3.66 -10.75 -5.05
CA VAL A 277 4.23 -9.80 -4.08
C VAL A 277 3.18 -8.82 -3.58
N GLU A 278 2.40 -8.20 -4.47
CA GLU A 278 1.43 -7.18 -4.08
C GLU A 278 0.25 -7.75 -3.30
N MET A 279 -0.19 -8.97 -3.61
CA MET A 279 -1.39 -9.58 -3.01
C MET A 279 -1.13 -10.46 -1.79
N LEU A 280 0.08 -11.00 -1.66
CA LEU A 280 0.39 -11.96 -0.61
C LEU A 280 1.68 -11.63 0.15
N ALA A 281 2.83 -11.68 -0.51
CA ALA A 281 4.11 -11.62 0.20
C ALA A 281 4.37 -10.24 0.82
N GLY A 282 4.14 -9.17 0.05
CA GLY A 282 4.35 -7.78 0.45
C GLY A 282 3.51 -7.37 1.65
N PRO A 283 2.17 -7.59 1.65
CA PRO A 283 1.33 -7.26 2.78
C PRO A 283 1.73 -7.95 4.09
N VAL A 284 2.11 -9.23 4.03
CA VAL A 284 2.55 -9.97 5.22
C VAL A 284 3.84 -9.39 5.78
N LEU A 285 4.84 -9.13 4.93
CA LEU A 285 6.11 -8.53 5.39
C LEU A 285 5.93 -7.09 5.89
N SER A 286 5.01 -6.33 5.28
CA SER A 286 4.66 -4.98 5.74
C SER A 286 4.15 -4.95 7.19
N ILE A 287 3.44 -5.99 7.64
CA ILE A 287 3.00 -6.11 9.04
C ILE A 287 4.23 -6.26 9.96
N GLY A 288 5.26 -6.98 9.50
CA GLY A 288 6.53 -7.12 10.21
C GLY A 288 7.28 -5.80 10.30
N TYR A 289 7.36 -5.05 9.20
CA TYR A 289 7.97 -3.71 9.17
C TYR A 289 7.25 -2.75 10.11
N LEU A 290 5.91 -2.74 10.07
CA LEU A 290 5.11 -1.93 10.97
C LEU A 290 5.40 -2.28 12.43
N ALA A 291 5.49 -3.57 12.76
CA ALA A 291 5.81 -4.02 14.11
C ALA A 291 7.21 -3.60 14.57
N LEU A 292 8.21 -3.69 13.69
CA LEU A 292 9.58 -3.22 14.00
C LEU A 292 9.61 -1.72 14.29
N ILE A 293 8.91 -0.92 13.49
CA ILE A 293 8.85 0.53 13.68
C ILE A 293 8.13 0.87 14.98
N LEU A 294 6.98 0.24 15.25
CA LEU A 294 6.23 0.47 16.50
C LEU A 294 7.02 0.01 17.72
N GLY A 295 7.70 -1.13 17.65
CA GLY A 295 8.58 -1.62 18.71
C GLY A 295 9.80 -0.72 18.95
N TRP A 296 10.36 -0.16 17.87
CA TRP A 296 11.44 0.83 17.96
C TRP A 296 10.98 2.10 18.68
N VAL A 297 9.82 2.67 18.30
CA VAL A 297 9.24 3.85 18.96
C VAL A 297 8.88 3.54 20.42
N ALA A 298 8.25 2.40 20.69
CA ALA A 298 7.85 1.99 22.05
C ALA A 298 9.05 1.77 22.99
N SER A 299 10.25 1.48 22.45
CA SER A 299 11.45 1.26 23.25
C SER A 299 12.06 2.52 23.87
N GLY A 300 11.63 3.72 23.43
CA GLY A 300 12.19 5.01 23.89
C GLY A 300 13.65 5.25 23.46
N LYS A 301 14.26 4.35 22.67
CA LYS A 301 15.66 4.48 22.20
C LYS A 301 15.80 5.37 20.97
N ALA A 302 14.71 5.98 20.51
CA ALA A 302 14.57 6.46 19.14
C ALA A 302 14.63 7.99 18.99
N ASP A 303 14.85 8.74 20.07
CA ASP A 303 14.43 10.13 20.12
C ASP A 303 15.10 11.04 19.08
N GLY A 304 16.36 10.83 18.68
CA GLY A 304 17.01 11.69 17.68
C GLY A 304 16.46 11.45 16.26
N LEU A 305 16.63 10.21 15.78
CA LEU A 305 16.30 9.83 14.40
C LEU A 305 14.79 9.75 14.18
N ALA A 306 14.03 9.17 15.12
CA ALA A 306 12.58 9.08 14.99
C ALA A 306 11.94 10.47 14.94
N ARG A 307 12.42 11.44 15.73
CA ARG A 307 11.93 12.82 15.65
C ARG A 307 12.19 13.47 14.29
N GLN A 308 13.31 13.17 13.63
CA GLN A 308 13.59 13.70 12.27
C GLN A 308 12.68 13.04 11.22
N VAL A 309 12.55 11.72 11.26
CA VAL A 309 11.66 10.97 10.37
C VAL A 309 10.19 11.40 10.57
N ALA A 310 9.79 11.65 11.82
CA ALA A 310 8.47 12.19 12.15
C ALA A 310 8.22 13.56 11.53
N LYS A 311 9.24 14.42 11.33
CA LYS A 311 9.05 15.70 10.62
C LYS A 311 8.51 15.47 9.21
N VAL A 312 9.06 14.48 8.50
CA VAL A 312 8.60 14.09 7.17
C VAL A 312 7.16 13.58 7.23
N GLY A 313 6.87 12.67 8.16
CA GLY A 313 5.53 12.13 8.34
C GLY A 313 4.47 13.16 8.71
N ARG A 314 4.83 14.24 9.42
CA ARG A 314 3.93 15.35 9.75
C ARG A 314 3.53 16.21 8.55
N MET A 315 4.32 16.19 7.48
CA MET A 315 3.99 16.88 6.23
C MET A 315 3.09 16.03 5.34
N ALA A 316 3.01 14.72 5.57
CA ALA A 316 2.04 13.88 4.89
C ALA A 316 0.64 14.07 5.49
N LEU A 317 -0.23 14.62 4.64
CA LEU A 317 -1.61 15.05 4.91
C LEU A 317 -2.50 13.99 5.56
#